data_AF-A0A836WBE8-F1
#
_entry.id   AF-A0A836WBE8-F1
#
_cell.length_a   1.000
_cell.length_b   1.000
_cell.length_c   1.000
_cell.angle_alpha   90.00
_cell.angle_beta   90.00
_cell.angle_gamma   90.00
#
_symmetry.space_group_name_H-M   'P 1'
#
loop_
_entity.id
_entity.type
_entity.pdbx_description
1 polymer ?
#
loop_
_entity_poly.entity_id
_entity_poly.type
_entity_poly.pdbx_seq_one_letter_code
_entity_poly.pdbx_strand_id
1 'polypeptide(L)' 'MIFWLPAILLPSSVMIMVGPEGGFTDRELDEAIDRGVKLLDLGAHRLRSDTAAVVSLTRVMTLFERKGVN' A
#
# COMPACT_ATOMS: atom_id res chain seq x y z
N MET A 1 -16.29 5.45 -33.10
CA MET A 1 -15.72 4.38 -32.25
C MET A 1 -15.41 4.99 -30.89
N ILE A 2 -16.33 4.84 -29.93
CA ILE A 2 -16.21 5.43 -28.59
C ILE A 2 -15.60 4.36 -27.68
N PHE A 3 -14.39 4.61 -27.20
CA PHE A 3 -13.79 3.78 -26.15
C PHE A 3 -14.44 4.18 -24.82
N TRP A 4 -15.39 3.35 -24.35
CA TRP A 4 -15.77 3.34 -22.94
C TRP A 4 -14.53 2.92 -22.15
N LEU A 5 -13.86 3.86 -21.49
CA LEU A 5 -12.90 3.51 -20.45
C LEU A 5 -13.70 2.92 -19.29
N PRO A 6 -13.50 1.65 -18.90
CA PRO A 6 -14.22 1.08 -17.80
C PRO A 6 -13.90 1.89 -16.54
N ALA A 7 -14.91 2.04 -15.66
CA ALA A 7 -14.73 2.56 -14.33
C ALA A 7 -13.44 1.97 -13.74
N ILE A 8 -12.52 2.85 -13.30
CA ILE A 8 -11.20 2.49 -12.78
C ILE A 8 -11.36 1.27 -11.86
N LEU A 9 -10.86 0.12 -12.30
CA LEU A 9 -10.99 -1.12 -11.56
C LEU A 9 -10.21 -0.96 -10.25
N LEU A 10 -10.92 -0.85 -9.13
CA LEU A 10 -10.25 -0.91 -7.84
C LEU A 10 -9.70 -2.32 -7.65
N PRO A 11 -8.47 -2.46 -7.12
CA PRO A 11 -7.93 -3.79 -6.86
C PRO A 11 -8.82 -4.51 -5.86
N SER A 12 -9.16 -5.78 -6.16
CA SER A 12 -10.00 -6.61 -5.30
C SER A 12 -9.28 -7.09 -4.03
N SER A 13 -7.96 -6.98 -3.99
CA SER A 13 -7.13 -7.30 -2.83
C SER A 13 -5.90 -6.40 -2.78
N VAL A 14 -5.41 -6.15 -1.56
CA VAL A 14 -4.16 -5.41 -1.31
C VAL A 14 -3.34 -6.20 -0.30
N MET A 15 -2.07 -6.43 -0.62
CA MET A 15 -1.07 -6.97 0.30
C MET A 15 -0.20 -5.82 0.80
N ILE A 16 0.01 -5.75 2.12
CA ILE A 16 0.89 -4.78 2.76
C ILE A 16 2.03 -5.56 3.41
N MET A 17 3.27 -5.22 3.06
CA MET A 17 4.46 -5.82 3.66
C MET A 17 5.03 -4.84 4.69
N VAL A 18 5.21 -5.31 5.93
CA VAL A 18 5.77 -4.52 7.02
C VAL A 18 7.03 -5.20 7.50
N GLY A 19 8.13 -4.45 7.52
CA GLY A 19 9.42 -4.96 7.96
C GLY A 19 9.48 -5.16 9.47
N PRO A 20 10.46 -5.94 9.96
CA PRO A 20 10.76 -6.07 11.39
C PRO A 20 11.29 -4.75 11.97
N GLU A 21 11.64 -4.70 13.26
CA GLU A 21 12.15 -3.49 13.93
C GLU A 21 13.34 -2.82 13.22
N GLY A 22 14.18 -3.60 12.54
CA GLY A 22 15.30 -3.13 11.74
C GLY A 22 14.94 -2.64 10.34
N GLY A 23 13.69 -2.81 9.91
CA GLY A 23 13.24 -2.58 8.55
C GLY A 23 13.66 -3.69 7.58
N PHE A 24 13.38 -3.46 6.30
CA PHE A 24 13.92 -4.26 5.21
C PHE A 24 15.33 -3.80 4.87
N THR A 25 16.16 -4.75 4.43
CA THR A 25 17.46 -4.43 3.82
C THR A 25 17.26 -3.86 2.42
N ASP A 26 18.24 -3.11 1.90
CA ASP A 26 18.19 -2.55 0.55
C ASP A 26 17.96 -3.65 -0.50
N ARG A 27 18.63 -4.80 -0.34
CA ARG A 27 18.44 -5.96 -1.24
C ARG A 27 17.01 -6.50 -1.24
N GLU A 28 16.36 -6.58 -0.07
CA GLU A 28 14.96 -7.03 0.02
C GLU A 28 14.00 -6.02 -0.60
N LEU A 29 14.28 -4.72 -0.45
CA LEU A 29 13.51 -3.66 -1.09
C LEU A 29 13.63 -3.73 -2.61
N ASP A 30 14.85 -3.86 -3.13
CA ASP A 30 15.11 -3.98 -4.57
C ASP A 30 14.37 -5.20 -5.16
N GLU A 31 14.48 -6.37 -4.51
CA GLU A 31 13.76 -7.58 -4.92
C GLU A 31 12.24 -7.43 -4.89
N ALA A 32 11.70 -6.70 -3.90
CA ALA A 32 10.28 -6.43 -3.80
C ALA A 32 9.82 -5.49 -4.93
N ILE A 33 10.58 -4.42 -5.19
CA ILE A 33 10.29 -3.45 -6.25
C ILE A 33 10.33 -4.13 -7.63
N ASP A 34 11.33 -4.98 -7.87
CA ASP A 34 11.45 -5.76 -9.12
C ASP A 34 10.26 -6.71 -9.34
N ARG A 35 9.62 -7.16 -8.25
CA ARG A 35 8.38 -7.96 -8.28
C ARG A 35 7.10 -7.11 -8.34
N GLY A 36 7.23 -5.79 -8.48
CA GLY A 36 6.11 -4.86 -8.62
C GLY A 36 5.52 -4.33 -7.31
N VAL A 37 6.20 -4.54 -6.17
CA VAL A 37 5.81 -3.90 -4.91
C VAL A 37 6.08 -2.39 -5.00
N LYS A 38 5.14 -1.60 -4.49
CA LYS A 38 5.27 -0.14 -4.42
C LYS A 38 5.63 0.28 -3.00
N LEU A 39 6.58 1.21 -2.89
CA LEU A 39 6.92 1.83 -1.61
C LEU A 39 5.79 2.75 -1.14
N LEU A 40 5.51 2.69 0.16
CA LEU A 40 4.50 3.50 0.83
C LEU A 40 5.16 4.34 1.92
N ASP A 41 4.97 5.66 1.86
CA ASP A 41 5.35 6.58 2.92
C ASP A 41 4.18 6.76 3.92
N LEU A 42 4.46 6.61 5.22
CA LEU A 42 3.49 6.75 6.31
C LEU A 42 3.57 8.13 7.01
N GLY A 43 4.46 9.01 6.57
CA GLY A 43 4.60 10.38 7.05
C GLY A 43 5.92 10.66 7.75
N ALA A 44 6.01 11.83 8.39
CA ALA A 44 7.27 12.39 8.90
C ALA A 44 7.90 11.62 10.09
N HIS A 45 7.16 10.72 10.73
CA HIS A 45 7.62 10.01 11.93
C HIS A 45 7.95 8.55 11.62
N ARG A 46 9.07 8.07 12.17
CA ARG A 46 9.41 6.65 12.13
C ARG A 46 8.47 5.88 13.06
N LEU A 47 7.66 4.99 12.48
CA LEU A 47 6.75 4.13 13.21
C LEU A 47 7.45 2.81 13.59
N ARG A 48 7.05 2.22 14.72
CA ARG A 48 7.37 0.83 15.06
C ARG A 48 6.58 -0.11 14.14
N SER A 49 7.05 -1.35 13.97
CA SER A 49 6.48 -2.35 13.05
C SER A 49 4.96 -2.50 13.22
N ASP A 50 4.49 -2.74 14.45
CA ASP A 50 3.06 -2.92 14.74
C ASP A 50 2.23 -1.67 14.43
N THR A 51 2.79 -0.48 14.73
CA THR A 51 2.13 0.80 14.43
C THR A 51 2.06 1.04 12.93
N ALA A 52 3.14 0.76 12.19
CA ALA A 52 3.17 0.88 10.74
C ALA A 52 2.12 -0.02 10.08
N ALA A 53 1.92 -1.24 10.58
CA ALA A 53 0.90 -2.16 10.08
C ALA A 53 -0.52 -1.59 10.23
N VAL A 54 -0.90 -1.17 11.44
CA VAL A 54 -2.25 -0.66 11.73
C VAL A 54 -2.51 0.65 10.97
N VAL A 55 -1.54 1.56 10.93
CA VAL A 55 -1.66 2.82 10.19
C VAL A 55 -1.82 2.56 8.69
N SER A 56 -1.01 1.66 8.10
CA SER A 56 -1.11 1.32 6.67
C SER A 56 -2.49 0.76 6.32
N LEU A 57 -2.99 -0.19 7.13
CA LEU A 57 -4.31 -0.77 6.94
C LEU A 57 -5.40 0.30 7.00
N THR A 58 -5.32 1.20 7.99
CA THR A 58 -6.28 2.29 8.17
C THR A 58 -6.32 3.20 6.94
N ARG A 59 -5.16 3.62 6.42
CA ARG A 59 -5.10 4.50 5.24
C ARG A 59 -5.68 3.83 4.00
N VAL A 60 -5.38 2.55 3.80
CA VAL A 60 -5.91 1.76 2.69
C VAL A 60 -7.43 1.66 2.82
N MET A 61 -7.96 1.24 3.97
CA MET A 61 -9.40 1.12 4.22
C MET A 61 -10.14 2.43 4.00
N THR A 62 -9.66 3.54 4.56
CA THR A 62 -10.27 4.87 4.36
C THR A 62 -10.31 5.26 2.88
N LEU A 63 -9.29 4.90 2.10
CA LEU A 63 -9.26 5.19 0.66
C LEU A 63 -10.28 4.36 -0.12
N PHE A 64 -10.47 3.08 0.26
CA PHE A 64 -11.51 2.23 -0.30
C PHE A 64 -12.92 2.70 0.08
N GLU A 65 -13.16 3.07 1.35
CA GLU A 65 -14.43 3.60 1.81
C GLU A 65 -14.80 4.88 1.04
N ARG A 66 -13.88 5.83 0.92
CA ARG A 66 -14.11 7.08 0.18
C ARG A 66 -14.42 6.86 -1.31
N LYS A 67 -13.96 5.76 -1.90
CA LYS A 67 -14.26 5.39 -3.29
C LYS A 67 -15.47 4.46 -3.43
N GLY A 68 -15.88 3.79 -2.35
CA GLY A 68 -17.05 2.93 -2.25
C GLY A 68 -18.32 3.65 -1.80
N VAL A 69 -18.21 4.91 -1.35
CA VAL A 69 -19.35 5.82 -1.22
C VAL A 69 -19.74 6.32 -2.62
N ASN A 70 -20.61 5.55 -3.26
CA ASN A 70 -21.59 6.05 -4.24
C ASN A 70 -22.89 6.34 -3.50
#